data_AF-A0A2N3F8A5-F1
#
_entry.id   AF-A0A2N3F8A5-F1
#
_cell.length_a   1.000
_cell.length_b   1.000
_cell.length_c   1.000
_cell.angle_alpha   90.00
_cell.angle_beta   90.00
_cell.angle_gamma   90.00
#
_symmetry.space_group_name_H-M   'P 1'
#
loop_
_entity.id
_entity.type
_entity.pdbx_description
1 polymer ?
#
loop_
_entity_poly.entity_id
_entity_poly.type
_entity_poly.pdbx_seq_one_letter_code
_entity_poly.pdbx_strand_id
1 'polypeptide(L)'
;MWKKIRLMAAGAEGAVRGLIVAFVVCGLMAVFPTVLVSLTTRGTVDLDTFVPRPVVAPSQNTTISIEGSAADRRVVRRALDELVWPVRSPKPRIVITPAQQMPTNAAGTYAFPDNVIRISEDVMRDPVGEGLPHILAHEIGHQLDAQYLDEPGRAEFMTLRGHDSLMWTGDGAAWGDIPMEDFAEVFAVLDAPSSPVGIQTNGGRIESRKQMAAFIRRYEKRAVRTVTPPRELSLLPFVKALSQDYMTQPDALLVALGVFILCTVLGAGHAAHAEMLRIRRRERARSRSQVQAG
;
A
#
# COMPACT_ATOMS: atom_id res chain seq x y z
N MET A 1 11.87 -57.99 1.48
CA MET A 1 10.87 -56.92 1.22
C MET A 1 10.99 -55.75 2.20
N TRP A 2 10.82 -55.97 3.51
CA TRP A 2 10.84 -54.93 4.56
C TRP A 2 12.10 -54.03 4.63
N LYS A 3 13.29 -54.57 4.32
CA LYS A 3 14.52 -53.76 4.22
C LYS A 3 14.48 -52.71 3.09
N LYS A 4 13.84 -53.02 1.95
CA LYS A 4 13.70 -52.07 0.84
C LYS A 4 12.71 -50.94 1.18
N ILE A 5 11.63 -51.28 1.89
CA ILE A 5 10.63 -50.29 2.35
C ILE A 5 11.24 -49.30 3.34
N ARG A 6 12.02 -49.78 4.33
CA ARG A 6 12.72 -48.89 5.27
C ARG A 6 13.76 -47.99 4.59
N LEU A 7 14.43 -48.47 3.55
CA LEU A 7 15.40 -47.68 2.80
C LEU A 7 14.72 -46.55 2.01
N MET A 8 13.56 -46.83 1.40
CA MET A 8 12.77 -45.82 0.68
C MET A 8 12.18 -44.78 1.64
N ALA A 9 11.69 -45.20 2.80
CA ALA A 9 11.15 -44.28 3.81
C ALA A 9 12.20 -43.31 4.36
N ALA A 10 13.43 -43.80 4.62
CA ALA A 10 14.54 -42.95 5.05
C ALA A 10 15.00 -41.96 3.96
N GLY A 11 14.91 -42.37 2.67
CA GLY A 11 15.17 -41.48 1.54
C GLY A 11 14.12 -40.37 1.41
N ALA A 12 12.84 -40.72 1.58
CA ALA A 12 11.74 -39.76 1.53
C ALA A 12 11.82 -38.73 2.67
N GLU A 13 12.14 -39.15 3.90
CA GLU A 13 12.31 -38.25 5.04
C GLU A 13 13.49 -37.27 4.84
N GLY A 14 14.59 -37.75 4.26
CA GLY A 14 15.73 -36.91 3.89
C GLY A 14 15.38 -35.88 2.82
N ALA A 15 14.60 -36.27 1.80
CA ALA A 15 14.16 -35.38 0.73
C ALA A 15 13.22 -34.27 1.26
N VAL A 16 12.28 -34.61 2.13
CA VAL A 16 11.36 -33.63 2.75
C VAL A 16 12.13 -32.62 3.61
N ARG A 17 13.08 -33.09 4.44
CA ARG A 17 13.92 -32.19 5.25
C ARG A 17 14.78 -31.27 4.37
N GLY A 18 15.34 -31.79 3.28
CA GLY A 18 16.09 -30.99 2.30
C GLY A 18 15.23 -29.91 1.65
N LEU A 19 13.98 -30.24 1.30
CA LEU A 19 13.03 -29.30 0.69
C LEU A 19 12.64 -28.17 1.65
N ILE A 20 12.41 -28.49 2.93
CA ILE A 20 12.10 -27.49 3.96
C ILE A 20 13.28 -26.52 4.16
N VAL A 21 14.50 -27.04 4.25
CA VAL A 21 15.70 -26.20 4.39
C VAL A 21 15.89 -25.30 3.17
N ALA A 22 15.71 -25.84 1.96
CA ALA A 22 15.77 -25.04 0.73
C ALA A 22 14.70 -23.93 0.71
N PHE A 23 13.47 -24.23 1.12
CA PHE A 23 12.39 -23.23 1.23
C PHE A 23 12.71 -22.12 2.23
N VAL A 24 13.27 -22.46 3.40
CA VAL A 24 13.64 -21.47 4.42
C VAL A 24 14.81 -20.60 3.94
N VAL A 25 15.82 -21.19 3.31
CA VAL A 25 16.97 -20.45 2.77
C VAL A 25 16.56 -19.55 1.61
N CYS A 26 15.74 -20.03 0.67
CA CYS A 26 15.22 -19.21 -0.42
C CYS A 26 14.32 -18.08 0.09
N GLY A 27 13.47 -18.36 1.08
CA GLY A 27 12.64 -17.34 1.72
C GLY A 27 13.47 -16.26 2.41
N LEU A 28 14.51 -16.64 3.15
CA LEU A 28 15.43 -15.69 3.76
C LEU A 28 16.18 -14.87 2.71
N MET A 29 16.70 -15.49 1.65
CA MET A 29 17.44 -14.79 0.58
C MET A 29 16.55 -13.84 -0.23
N ALA A 30 15.25 -14.13 -0.37
CA ALA A 30 14.31 -13.24 -1.05
C ALA A 30 13.87 -12.05 -0.17
N VAL A 31 13.78 -12.23 1.15
CA VAL A 31 13.28 -11.21 2.08
C VAL A 31 14.40 -10.33 2.62
N PHE A 32 15.62 -10.87 2.80
CA PHE A 32 16.74 -10.16 3.42
C PHE A 32 17.21 -8.90 2.67
N PRO A 33 17.33 -8.88 1.33
CA PRO A 33 17.70 -7.67 0.59
C PRO A 33 16.66 -6.55 0.76
N THR A 34 15.37 -6.92 0.76
CA THR A 34 14.25 -6.00 0.91
C THR A 34 14.21 -5.36 2.29
N VAL A 35 14.54 -6.13 3.34
CA VAL A 35 14.63 -5.63 4.72
C VAL A 35 15.88 -4.76 4.91
N LEU A 36 17.02 -5.13 4.32
CA LEU A 36 18.28 -4.37 4.42
C LEU A 36 18.18 -3.00 3.73
N VAL A 37 17.49 -2.92 2.59
CA VAL A 37 17.20 -1.65 1.89
C VAL A 37 16.22 -0.78 2.70
N SER A 38 15.26 -1.38 3.41
CA SER A 38 14.36 -0.66 4.33
C SER A 38 15.05 -0.15 5.61
N LEU A 39 16.12 -0.81 6.06
CA LEU A 39 16.86 -0.40 7.26
C LEU A 39 17.91 0.67 6.95
N THR A 40 18.56 0.61 5.79
CA THR A 40 19.55 1.61 5.36
C THR A 40 18.93 2.95 4.98
N THR A 41 17.64 2.97 4.59
CA THR A 41 16.89 4.22 4.30
C THR A 41 16.33 4.92 5.55
N ARG A 42 16.50 4.35 6.75
CA ARG A 42 16.03 4.92 8.02
C ARG A 42 17.12 5.58 8.89
N GLY A 43 18.34 5.73 8.37
CA GLY A 43 19.53 6.07 9.14
C GLY A 43 20.19 7.43 8.89
N THR A 44 19.49 8.44 8.40
CA THR A 44 20.05 9.81 8.34
C THR A 44 19.27 10.74 9.26
N VAL A 45 19.84 10.96 10.45
CA VAL A 45 19.38 11.91 11.46
C VAL A 45 20.15 13.22 11.30
N ASP A 46 19.37 14.29 11.24
CA ASP A 46 19.58 15.69 11.62
C ASP A 46 20.99 16.29 11.66
N LEU A 47 21.15 17.34 10.85
CA LEU A 47 22.01 18.49 11.17
C LEU A 47 21.14 19.76 11.11
N ASP A 48 21.14 20.46 12.25
CA ASP A 48 20.30 21.58 12.64
C ASP A 48 20.37 22.84 11.74
N THR A 49 19.27 23.58 11.82
CA THR A 49 19.14 25.05 11.63
C THR A 49 19.32 25.62 10.22
N PHE A 50 18.37 25.27 9.35
CA PHE A 50 17.57 26.25 8.61
C PHE A 50 16.13 25.69 8.60
N VAL A 51 15.08 26.53 8.55
CA VAL A 51 13.74 26.05 8.18
C VAL A 51 13.61 26.29 6.67
N PRO A 52 14.17 25.42 5.81
CA PRO A 52 13.78 25.44 4.42
C PRO A 52 12.29 25.11 4.38
N ARG A 53 11.53 25.76 3.49
CA ARG A 53 10.24 25.20 3.04
C ARG A 53 10.50 23.73 2.79
N PRO A 54 9.75 22.79 3.40
CA PRO A 54 9.91 21.39 3.06
C PRO A 54 9.75 21.32 1.54
N VAL A 55 10.82 20.94 0.85
CA VAL A 55 10.73 20.52 -0.54
C VAL A 55 9.86 19.27 -0.45
N VAL A 56 8.56 19.46 -0.65
CA VAL A 56 7.60 18.37 -0.71
C VAL A 56 8.11 17.48 -1.83
N ALA A 57 8.61 16.30 -1.46
CA ALA A 57 9.00 15.31 -2.46
C ALA A 57 7.79 15.13 -3.39
N PRO A 58 7.97 15.22 -4.73
CA PRO A 58 6.87 15.12 -5.67
C PRO A 58 6.06 13.87 -5.35
N SER A 59 4.75 14.07 -5.22
CA SER A 59 3.81 13.03 -4.87
C SER A 59 4.03 11.78 -5.74
N GLN A 60 4.05 10.59 -5.14
CA GLN A 60 4.06 9.30 -5.87
C GLN A 60 2.72 9.02 -6.58
N ASN A 61 1.99 10.07 -7.00
CA ASN A 61 0.67 10.04 -7.62
C ASN A 61 0.65 9.49 -9.06
N THR A 62 1.68 8.74 -9.48
CA THR A 62 1.77 8.10 -10.81
C THR A 62 0.67 7.07 -11.08
N THR A 63 -0.23 6.81 -10.13
CA THR A 63 -1.25 5.76 -10.24
C THR A 63 -2.70 6.25 -10.23
N ILE A 64 -2.95 7.57 -10.14
CA ILE A 64 -4.30 8.13 -10.31
C ILE A 64 -4.64 8.18 -11.80
N SER A 65 -5.78 7.60 -12.18
CA SER A 65 -6.29 7.67 -13.56
C SER A 65 -6.98 9.02 -13.78
N ILE A 66 -6.59 9.75 -14.82
CA ILE A 66 -7.17 11.05 -15.17
C ILE A 66 -7.68 10.97 -16.61
N GLU A 67 -8.97 11.18 -16.80
CA GLU A 67 -9.66 11.25 -18.09
C GLU A 67 -9.86 12.71 -18.50
N GLY A 68 -9.48 13.03 -19.73
CA GLY A 68 -9.47 14.39 -20.26
C GLY A 68 -8.41 14.55 -21.35
N SER A 69 -8.25 15.77 -21.87
CA SER A 69 -7.21 16.05 -22.86
C SER A 69 -5.80 15.92 -22.25
N ALA A 70 -4.78 15.81 -23.09
CA ALA A 70 -3.40 15.77 -22.59
C ALA A 70 -3.01 17.07 -21.84
N ALA A 71 -3.63 18.20 -22.16
CA ALA A 71 -3.41 19.46 -21.44
C ALA A 71 -4.05 19.39 -20.05
N ASP A 72 -5.31 18.98 -19.96
CA ASP A 72 -6.04 18.91 -18.68
C ASP A 72 -5.36 17.94 -17.72
N ARG A 73 -4.93 16.77 -18.21
CA ARG A 73 -4.19 15.79 -17.41
C ARG A 73 -2.91 16.37 -16.80
N ARG A 74 -2.21 17.28 -17.51
CA ARG A 74 -1.01 17.94 -16.97
C ARG A 74 -1.38 18.96 -15.89
N VAL A 75 -2.46 19.70 -16.06
CA VAL A 75 -2.95 20.68 -15.08
C VAL A 75 -3.40 19.97 -13.80
N VAL A 76 -4.22 18.91 -13.91
CA VAL A 76 -4.63 18.11 -12.75
C VAL A 76 -3.43 17.49 -12.05
N ARG A 77 -2.48 16.91 -12.79
CA ARG A 77 -1.26 16.35 -12.18
C ARG A 77 -0.48 17.39 -11.39
N ARG A 78 -0.29 18.59 -11.95
CA ARG A 78 0.39 19.68 -11.25
C ARG A 78 -0.33 20.04 -9.96
N ALA A 79 -1.67 20.16 -10.00
CA ALA A 79 -2.45 20.45 -8.80
C ALA A 79 -2.37 19.30 -7.76
N LEU A 80 -2.38 18.04 -8.20
CA LEU A 80 -2.19 16.88 -7.34
C LEU A 80 -0.78 16.81 -6.72
N ASP A 81 0.25 17.33 -7.41
CA ASP A 81 1.62 17.38 -6.91
C ASP A 81 1.78 18.46 -5.82
N GLU A 82 0.88 19.43 -5.74
CA GLU A 82 0.81 20.42 -4.65
C GLU A 82 0.15 19.85 -3.40
N LEU A 83 -0.62 18.76 -3.53
CA LEU A 83 -1.28 18.13 -2.39
C LEU A 83 -0.28 17.33 -1.58
N VAL A 84 -0.41 17.44 -0.26
CA VAL A 84 0.46 16.71 0.65
C VAL A 84 -0.23 15.40 1.09
N TRP A 85 -0.59 14.60 0.09
CA TRP A 85 -1.45 13.44 0.24
C TRP A 85 -0.74 12.19 0.80
N PRO A 86 -1.36 11.39 1.69
CA PRO A 86 -0.77 10.13 2.15
C PRO A 86 -0.81 9.03 1.08
N VAL A 87 0.33 8.31 0.95
CA VAL A 87 0.70 7.33 -0.10
C VAL A 87 -0.20 6.07 -0.21
N ARG A 88 -1.30 5.96 0.56
CA ARG A 88 -2.12 4.74 0.64
C ARG A 88 -3.63 4.92 0.44
N SER A 89 -4.05 6.11 0.05
CA SER A 89 -5.47 6.33 -0.16
C SER A 89 -6.01 5.56 -1.38
N PRO A 90 -7.30 5.19 -1.41
CA PRO A 90 -8.00 4.83 -2.64
C PRO A 90 -7.60 5.73 -3.80
N LYS A 91 -7.43 5.13 -4.97
CA LYS A 91 -7.01 5.83 -6.18
C LYS A 91 -8.28 6.24 -6.93
N PRO A 92 -8.81 7.46 -6.74
CA PRO A 92 -9.99 7.88 -7.50
C PRO A 92 -9.65 7.91 -8.98
N ARG A 93 -10.69 7.77 -9.80
CA ARG A 93 -10.62 8.15 -11.21
C ARG A 93 -11.07 9.60 -11.32
N ILE A 94 -10.21 10.46 -11.85
CA ILE A 94 -10.53 11.88 -12.06
C ILE A 94 -11.02 12.06 -13.49
N VAL A 95 -12.18 12.69 -13.68
CA VAL A 95 -12.79 12.92 -14.98
C VAL A 95 -13.06 14.41 -15.15
N ILE A 96 -12.49 15.01 -16.20
CA ILE A 96 -12.84 16.38 -16.57
C ILE A 96 -14.19 16.35 -17.28
N THR A 97 -15.14 17.12 -16.76
CA THR A 97 -16.55 17.05 -17.16
C THR A 97 -17.01 18.42 -17.65
N PRO A 98 -17.71 18.51 -18.80
CA PRO A 98 -18.29 19.77 -19.26
C PRO A 98 -19.18 20.38 -18.17
N ALA A 99 -19.07 21.70 -17.95
CA ALA A 99 -19.78 22.37 -16.86
C ALA A 99 -21.30 22.16 -16.89
N GLN A 100 -21.90 21.98 -18.07
CA GLN A 100 -23.33 21.73 -18.25
C GLN A 100 -23.78 20.34 -17.76
N GLN A 101 -22.84 19.43 -17.51
CA GLN A 101 -23.09 18.09 -16.96
C GLN A 101 -22.78 18.01 -15.45
N MET A 102 -22.25 19.09 -14.86
CA MET A 102 -22.04 19.19 -13.42
C MET A 102 -23.31 19.70 -12.74
N PRO A 103 -23.54 19.38 -11.45
CA PRO A 103 -24.56 20.08 -10.67
C PRO A 103 -24.35 21.59 -10.69
N THR A 104 -25.45 22.35 -10.63
CA THR A 104 -25.38 23.82 -10.66
C THR A 104 -24.43 24.34 -9.58
N ASN A 105 -23.47 25.18 -9.98
CA ASN A 105 -22.43 25.77 -9.13
C ASN A 105 -21.40 24.80 -8.53
N ALA A 106 -21.35 23.54 -8.96
CA ALA A 106 -20.34 22.59 -8.48
C ALA A 106 -19.03 22.72 -9.26
N ALA A 107 -17.94 23.02 -8.55
CA ALA A 107 -16.59 23.05 -9.10
C ALA A 107 -16.00 21.62 -9.24
N GLY A 108 -16.32 20.76 -8.28
CA GLY A 108 -16.01 19.34 -8.26
C GLY A 108 -17.20 18.53 -7.74
N THR A 109 -17.19 17.22 -7.97
CA THR A 109 -18.05 16.27 -7.26
C THR A 109 -17.32 14.94 -7.08
N TYR A 110 -17.59 14.26 -5.97
CA TYR A 110 -17.21 12.88 -5.75
C TYR A 110 -18.43 11.96 -5.80
N ALA A 111 -18.30 10.82 -6.49
CA ALA A 111 -19.35 9.81 -6.59
C ALA A 111 -18.92 8.47 -5.97
N PHE A 112 -19.65 8.05 -4.94
CA PHE A 112 -19.60 6.72 -4.35
C PHE A 112 -20.73 5.83 -4.92
N PRO A 113 -20.51 4.52 -5.18
CA PRO A 113 -19.29 3.74 -4.95
C PRO A 113 -18.31 3.74 -6.14
N ASP A 114 -18.63 4.44 -7.23
CA ASP A 114 -17.85 4.42 -8.47
C ASP A 114 -16.42 4.92 -8.31
N ASN A 115 -16.14 5.62 -7.20
CA ASN A 115 -14.83 6.14 -6.84
C ASN A 115 -14.31 7.15 -7.88
N VAL A 116 -15.21 8.02 -8.34
CA VAL A 116 -14.96 8.99 -9.40
C VAL A 116 -15.03 10.39 -8.83
N ILE A 117 -13.99 11.18 -9.11
CA ILE A 117 -14.00 12.63 -8.91
C ILE A 117 -14.23 13.28 -10.26
N ARG A 118 -15.27 14.11 -10.39
CA ARG A 118 -15.52 14.92 -11.59
C ARG A 118 -15.13 16.35 -11.31
N ILE A 119 -14.35 16.95 -12.20
CA ILE A 119 -13.95 18.35 -12.12
C ILE A 119 -14.54 19.09 -13.31
N SER A 120 -15.17 20.24 -13.05
CA SER A 120 -15.75 21.07 -14.10
C SER A 120 -14.67 21.60 -15.04
N GLU A 121 -14.92 21.58 -16.36
CA GLU A 121 -14.04 22.19 -17.37
C GLU A 121 -13.77 23.69 -17.10
N ASP A 122 -14.73 24.41 -16.53
CA ASP A 122 -14.58 25.85 -16.28
C ASP A 122 -13.49 26.12 -15.23
N VAL A 123 -13.42 25.27 -14.19
CA VAL A 123 -12.36 25.32 -13.17
C VAL A 123 -10.97 25.07 -13.79
N MET A 124 -10.91 24.19 -14.79
CA MET A 124 -9.65 23.87 -15.48
C MET A 124 -9.14 25.03 -16.34
N ARG A 125 -10.05 25.84 -16.90
CA ARG A 125 -9.72 26.96 -17.79
C ARG A 125 -9.42 28.25 -17.05
N ASP A 126 -10.21 28.53 -16.02
CA ASP A 126 -10.11 29.72 -15.20
C ASP A 126 -10.35 29.32 -13.73
N PRO A 127 -9.31 28.91 -13.00
CA PRO A 127 -9.45 28.56 -11.60
C PRO A 127 -9.77 29.82 -10.79
N VAL A 128 -11.07 30.11 -10.64
CA VAL A 128 -11.58 31.19 -9.79
C VAL A 128 -11.72 30.68 -8.35
N GLY A 129 -11.43 31.54 -7.37
CA GLY A 129 -11.65 31.25 -5.95
C GLY A 129 -10.52 30.44 -5.30
N GLU A 130 -10.84 29.23 -4.87
CA GLU A 130 -10.01 28.40 -3.97
C GLU A 130 -8.85 27.69 -4.69
N GLY A 131 -8.92 27.62 -6.02
CA GLY A 131 -7.94 26.97 -6.87
C GLY A 131 -8.14 25.46 -7.00
N LEU A 132 -7.66 24.90 -8.12
CA LEU A 132 -7.79 23.47 -8.42
C LEU A 132 -7.19 22.53 -7.34
N PRO A 133 -6.04 22.83 -6.70
CA PRO A 133 -5.54 22.00 -5.61
C PRO A 133 -6.54 21.89 -4.45
N HIS A 134 -7.16 23.00 -4.04
CA HIS A 134 -8.15 22.98 -2.96
C HIS A 134 -9.35 22.12 -3.34
N ILE A 135 -9.93 22.35 -4.52
CA ILE A 135 -11.08 21.58 -5.03
C ILE A 135 -10.74 20.09 -5.09
N LEU A 136 -9.57 19.72 -5.61
CA LEU A 136 -9.15 18.32 -5.62
C LEU A 136 -9.03 17.78 -4.19
N ALA A 137 -8.36 18.48 -3.28
CA ALA A 137 -8.22 18.02 -1.91
C ALA A 137 -9.58 17.86 -1.21
N HIS A 138 -10.53 18.77 -1.46
CA HIS A 138 -11.91 18.70 -0.99
C HIS A 138 -12.59 17.43 -1.48
N GLU A 139 -12.62 17.18 -2.80
CA GLU A 139 -13.28 15.99 -3.36
C GLU A 139 -12.64 14.68 -2.88
N ILE A 140 -11.32 14.66 -2.71
CA ILE A 140 -10.68 13.48 -2.16
C ILE A 140 -10.92 13.36 -0.64
N GLY A 141 -11.20 14.46 0.06
CA GLY A 141 -11.74 14.49 1.41
C GLY A 141 -13.09 13.79 1.51
N HIS A 142 -14.03 14.06 0.59
CA HIS A 142 -15.29 13.31 0.50
C HIS A 142 -15.08 11.81 0.24
N GLN A 143 -14.10 11.46 -0.60
CA GLN A 143 -13.73 10.06 -0.82
C GLN A 143 -13.26 9.39 0.48
N LEU A 144 -12.37 10.04 1.22
CA LEU A 144 -11.85 9.53 2.49
C LEU A 144 -12.96 9.36 3.54
N ASP A 145 -13.87 10.34 3.65
CA ASP A 145 -15.04 10.26 4.51
C ASP A 145 -15.91 9.04 4.16
N ALA A 146 -16.33 8.94 2.90
CA ALA A 146 -17.19 7.85 2.44
C ALA A 146 -16.57 6.45 2.64
N GLN A 147 -15.24 6.33 2.51
CA GLN A 147 -14.56 5.04 2.59
C GLN A 147 -14.11 4.63 3.99
N TYR A 148 -13.76 5.60 4.84
CA TYR A 148 -13.13 5.30 6.12
C TYR A 148 -13.97 5.70 7.31
N LEU A 149 -14.79 6.74 7.21
CA LEU A 149 -15.56 7.23 8.33
C LEU A 149 -16.96 6.60 8.33
N ASP A 150 -17.20 5.78 9.36
CA ASP A 150 -18.55 5.39 9.74
C ASP A 150 -19.17 6.47 10.63
N GLU A 151 -20.44 6.30 10.99
CA GLU A 151 -21.18 7.27 11.82
C GLU A 151 -20.45 7.63 13.14
N PRO A 152 -19.89 6.66 13.91
CA PRO A 152 -19.03 6.98 15.04
C PRO A 152 -17.79 7.81 14.69
N GLY A 153 -17.19 7.60 13.52
CA GLY A 153 -16.07 8.38 13.04
C GLY A 153 -16.43 9.82 12.73
N ARG A 154 -17.57 10.03 12.09
CA ARG A 154 -18.13 11.36 11.82
C ARG A 154 -18.44 12.10 13.12
N ALA A 155 -19.09 11.43 14.07
CA ALA A 155 -19.38 11.98 15.39
C ALA A 155 -18.11 12.38 16.17
N GLU A 156 -17.06 11.53 16.15
CA GLU A 156 -15.77 11.85 16.78
C GLU A 156 -15.12 13.07 16.11
N PHE A 157 -15.14 13.14 14.77
CA PHE A 157 -14.62 14.29 14.03
C PHE A 157 -15.31 15.58 14.46
N MET A 158 -16.65 15.61 14.47
CA MET A 158 -17.43 16.79 14.89
C MET A 158 -17.11 17.20 16.32
N THR A 159 -17.03 16.23 17.24
CA THR A 159 -16.66 16.49 18.64
C THR A 159 -15.25 17.10 18.73
N LEU A 160 -14.28 16.56 17.99
CA LEU A 160 -12.93 17.11 17.95
C LEU A 160 -12.88 18.52 17.36
N ARG A 161 -13.82 18.87 16.48
CA ARG A 161 -13.95 20.20 15.89
C ARG A 161 -14.70 21.19 16.77
N GLY A 162 -15.29 20.74 17.89
CA GLY A 162 -16.03 21.58 18.83
C GLY A 162 -17.52 21.70 18.49
N HIS A 163 -18.07 20.77 17.71
CA HIS A 163 -19.48 20.75 17.30
C HIS A 163 -20.23 19.59 17.94
N ASP A 164 -21.55 19.77 18.09
CA ASP A 164 -22.45 18.70 18.50
C ASP A 164 -22.54 17.62 17.41
N SER A 165 -22.34 16.35 17.80
CA SER A 165 -22.14 15.22 16.90
C SER A 165 -23.32 14.83 16.01
N LEU A 166 -24.51 15.39 16.26
CA LEU A 166 -25.78 14.92 15.67
C LEU A 166 -26.11 15.51 14.29
N MET A 167 -25.28 16.40 13.75
CA MET A 167 -25.69 17.24 12.62
C MET A 167 -24.97 16.96 11.28
N TRP A 168 -23.98 16.05 11.24
CA TRP A 168 -23.28 15.72 9.98
C TRP A 168 -23.59 14.29 9.52
N THR A 169 -24.41 14.16 8.47
CA THR A 169 -24.84 12.88 7.87
C THR A 169 -23.83 12.28 6.89
N GLY A 170 -22.76 13.01 6.52
CA GLY A 170 -21.74 12.54 5.57
C GLY A 170 -22.22 12.44 4.12
N ASP A 171 -23.34 13.07 3.76
CA ASP A 171 -23.91 13.06 2.41
C ASP A 171 -23.39 14.18 1.49
N GLY A 172 -22.47 15.01 1.99
CA GLY A 172 -21.88 16.13 1.25
C GLY A 172 -22.83 17.29 1.00
N ALA A 173 -23.97 17.38 1.70
CA ALA A 173 -24.86 18.52 1.60
C ALA A 173 -24.20 19.77 2.22
N ALA A 174 -24.02 20.82 1.40
CA ALA A 174 -23.52 22.12 1.86
C ALA A 174 -24.45 22.70 2.93
N TRP A 175 -23.87 23.13 4.05
CA TRP A 175 -24.62 23.73 5.15
C TRP A 175 -24.98 25.17 4.79
N GLY A 176 -26.28 25.48 4.84
CA GLY A 176 -26.83 26.74 4.33
C GLY A 176 -26.25 28.02 4.94
N ASP A 177 -25.67 27.97 6.14
CA ASP A 177 -25.12 29.15 6.82
C ASP A 177 -23.89 28.85 7.70
N ILE A 178 -23.36 27.62 7.68
CA ILE A 178 -22.17 27.23 8.46
C ILE A 178 -21.06 26.89 7.46
N PRO A 179 -20.25 27.87 7.05
CA PRO A 179 -19.24 27.63 6.05
C PRO A 179 -18.13 26.72 6.62
N MET A 180 -17.67 25.76 5.81
CA MET A 180 -16.27 25.32 5.79
C MET A 180 -15.77 24.37 6.90
N GLU A 181 -16.63 23.60 7.57
CA GLU A 181 -16.16 22.71 8.66
C GLU A 181 -16.52 21.22 8.52
N ASP A 182 -17.06 20.81 7.37
CA ASP A 182 -17.18 19.38 7.10
C ASP A 182 -15.78 18.74 6.93
N PHE A 183 -15.73 17.40 6.97
CA PHE A 183 -14.46 16.71 6.89
C PHE A 183 -13.67 17.02 5.61
N ALA A 184 -14.35 17.16 4.48
CA ALA A 184 -13.73 17.41 3.19
C ALA A 184 -13.11 18.81 3.12
N GLU A 185 -13.80 19.81 3.66
CA GLU A 185 -13.31 21.18 3.73
C GLU A 185 -12.08 21.30 4.63
N VAL A 186 -12.15 20.75 5.85
CA VAL A 186 -11.01 20.79 6.77
C VAL A 186 -9.83 20.02 6.19
N PHE A 187 -10.10 18.92 5.48
CA PHE A 187 -9.08 18.19 4.76
C PHE A 187 -8.44 19.05 3.67
N ALA A 188 -9.25 19.72 2.85
CA ALA A 188 -8.80 20.54 1.75
C ALA A 188 -7.84 21.65 2.21
N VAL A 189 -8.23 22.39 3.26
CA VAL A 189 -7.39 23.47 3.79
C VAL A 189 -6.06 22.94 4.36
N LEU A 190 -6.08 21.77 5.00
CA LEU A 190 -4.88 21.19 5.61
C LEU A 190 -3.93 20.52 4.62
N ASP A 191 -4.45 20.01 3.50
CA ASP A 191 -3.71 19.18 2.55
C ASP A 191 -3.39 19.87 1.22
N ALA A 192 -4.04 21.00 0.91
CA ALA A 192 -3.69 21.90 -0.18
C ALA A 192 -3.03 23.19 0.37
N PRO A 193 -1.69 23.26 0.52
CA PRO A 193 -1.01 24.40 1.14
C PRO A 193 -1.11 25.70 0.35
N SER A 194 -1.47 25.61 -0.94
CA SER A 194 -1.72 26.76 -1.81
C SER A 194 -3.14 27.33 -1.65
N SER A 195 -4.01 26.68 -0.88
CA SER A 195 -5.36 27.15 -0.58
C SER A 195 -5.33 28.53 0.10
N PRO A 196 -6.05 29.53 -0.43
CA PRO A 196 -6.23 30.82 0.25
C PRO A 196 -7.27 30.74 1.38
N VAL A 197 -8.04 29.65 1.45
CA VAL A 197 -9.07 29.42 2.46
C VAL A 197 -8.41 29.13 3.80
N GLY A 198 -8.75 29.91 4.82
CA GLY A 198 -8.30 29.68 6.19
C GLY A 198 -9.17 28.66 6.91
N ILE A 199 -8.60 27.94 7.87
CA ILE A 199 -9.38 27.07 8.76
C ILE A 199 -10.05 27.94 9.80
N GLN A 200 -11.37 27.94 9.84
CA GLN A 200 -12.11 28.42 11.00
C GLN A 200 -12.23 27.25 11.97
N THR A 201 -12.02 27.46 13.27
CA THR A 201 -12.25 26.43 14.30
C THR A 201 -13.03 27.03 15.45
N ASN A 202 -14.05 26.33 15.93
CA ASN A 202 -14.72 26.68 17.19
C ASN A 202 -13.93 26.16 18.42
N GLY A 203 -12.59 26.30 18.39
CA GLY A 203 -11.68 25.72 19.38
C GLY A 203 -11.39 24.23 19.16
N GLY A 204 -11.56 23.76 17.93
CA GLY A 204 -11.34 22.36 17.54
C GLY A 204 -9.89 21.90 17.64
N ARG A 205 -9.66 20.62 17.93
CA ARG A 205 -8.35 19.97 18.10
C ARG A 205 -7.70 19.47 16.81
N ILE A 206 -8.38 19.57 15.66
CA ILE A 206 -7.80 19.23 14.35
C ILE A 206 -7.53 20.54 13.63
N GLU A 207 -6.32 21.05 13.78
CA GLU A 207 -5.86 22.34 13.24
C GLU A 207 -4.57 22.18 12.41
N SER A 208 -4.05 20.96 12.35
CA SER A 208 -2.83 20.64 11.62
C SER A 208 -2.97 19.36 10.83
N ARG A 209 -2.21 19.29 9.73
CA ARG A 209 -2.14 18.10 8.88
C ARG A 209 -1.70 16.85 9.65
N LYS A 210 -0.82 17.00 10.64
CA LYS A 210 -0.38 15.89 11.50
C LYS A 210 -1.55 15.30 12.29
N GLN A 211 -2.44 16.14 12.82
CA GLN A 211 -3.64 15.71 13.54
C GLN A 211 -4.65 15.06 12.60
N MET A 212 -4.92 15.68 11.44
CA MET A 212 -5.82 15.11 10.42
C MET A 212 -5.32 13.74 9.94
N ALA A 213 -4.04 13.61 9.61
CA ALA A 213 -3.47 12.34 9.21
C ALA A 213 -3.49 11.30 10.36
N ALA A 214 -3.35 11.72 11.62
CA ALA A 214 -3.50 10.83 12.77
C ALA A 214 -4.94 10.38 13.00
N PHE A 215 -5.91 11.24 12.70
CA PHE A 215 -7.34 10.92 12.70
C PHE A 215 -7.65 9.86 11.63
N ILE A 216 -7.36 10.15 10.36
CA ILE A 216 -7.63 9.23 9.22
C ILE A 216 -7.01 7.83 9.46
N ARG A 217 -5.76 7.77 9.92
CA ARG A 217 -5.08 6.48 10.20
C ARG A 217 -5.77 5.61 11.25
N ARG A 218 -6.57 6.18 12.18
CA ARG A 218 -7.34 5.37 13.14
C ARG A 218 -8.44 4.60 12.44
N TYR A 219 -9.10 5.23 11.47
CA TYR A 219 -10.23 4.68 10.74
C TYR A 219 -9.83 3.81 9.55
N GLU A 220 -8.75 4.14 8.85
CA GLU A 220 -8.18 3.28 7.81
C GLU A 220 -7.93 1.85 8.34
N LYS A 221 -7.36 1.74 9.56
CA LYS A 221 -7.12 0.44 10.23
C LYS A 221 -8.42 -0.29 10.59
N ARG A 222 -9.51 0.44 10.84
CA ARG A 222 -10.82 -0.12 11.20
C ARG A 222 -11.57 -0.61 9.96
N ALA A 223 -11.57 0.17 8.88
CA ALA A 223 -12.18 -0.19 7.60
C ALA A 223 -11.58 -1.49 7.02
N VAL A 224 -10.26 -1.66 7.11
CA VAL A 224 -9.59 -2.91 6.69
C VAL A 224 -10.10 -4.14 7.47
N ARG A 225 -10.52 -3.97 8.74
CA ARG A 225 -11.03 -5.07 9.57
C ARG A 225 -12.48 -5.42 9.27
N THR A 226 -13.30 -4.47 8.82
CA THR A 226 -14.73 -4.67 8.57
C THR A 226 -15.04 -5.11 7.14
N VAL A 227 -14.24 -4.69 6.16
CA VAL A 227 -14.46 -4.96 4.72
C VAL A 227 -13.76 -6.24 4.25
N THR A 228 -12.86 -6.83 5.05
CA THR A 228 -12.27 -8.13 4.70
C THR A 228 -13.22 -9.24 5.18
N PRO A 229 -14.07 -9.85 4.33
CA PRO A 229 -14.69 -11.12 4.70
C PRO A 229 -13.56 -12.08 5.10
N PRO A 230 -13.76 -13.01 6.06
CA PRO A 230 -12.72 -13.96 6.43
C PRO A 230 -12.14 -14.54 5.14
N ARG A 231 -10.87 -14.21 4.86
CA ARG A 231 -10.19 -14.70 3.66
C ARG A 231 -10.22 -16.20 3.80
N GLU A 232 -11.11 -16.86 3.07
CA GLU A 232 -10.81 -18.19 2.60
C GLU A 232 -9.49 -18.05 1.84
N LEU A 233 -8.41 -18.50 2.48
CA LEU A 233 -7.10 -18.65 1.87
C LEU A 233 -7.19 -19.74 0.80
N SER A 234 -8.00 -19.52 -0.25
CA SER A 234 -7.91 -20.33 -1.43
C SER A 234 -6.55 -20.03 -2.06
N LEU A 235 -5.77 -21.08 -2.29
CA LEU A 235 -4.47 -20.99 -2.97
C LEU A 235 -4.62 -20.43 -4.39
N LEU A 236 -5.81 -20.54 -5.00
CA LEU A 236 -6.06 -20.19 -6.39
C LEU A 236 -5.88 -18.69 -6.71
N PRO A 237 -6.53 -17.73 -6.01
CA PRO A 237 -6.36 -16.31 -6.27
C PRO A 237 -4.93 -15.83 -6.01
N PHE A 238 -4.26 -16.40 -5.00
CA PHE A 238 -2.85 -16.11 -4.73
C PHE A 238 -1.95 -16.58 -5.88
N VAL A 239 -2.12 -17.81 -6.35
CA VAL A 239 -1.37 -18.35 -7.50
C VAL A 239 -1.67 -17.57 -8.78
N LYS A 240 -2.92 -17.12 -8.98
CA LYS A 240 -3.32 -16.33 -10.14
C LYS A 240 -2.70 -14.92 -10.11
N ALA A 241 -2.71 -14.25 -8.95
CA ALA A 241 -2.07 -12.95 -8.78
C ALA A 241 -0.55 -13.04 -9.00
N LEU A 242 0.10 -14.06 -8.42
CA LEU A 242 1.50 -14.35 -8.69
C LEU A 242 1.72 -14.55 -10.20
N SER A 243 0.93 -15.41 -10.85
CA SER A 243 1.12 -15.68 -12.28
C SER A 243 0.98 -14.44 -13.17
N GLN A 244 0.11 -13.50 -12.80
CA GLN A 244 -0.09 -12.26 -13.55
C GLN A 244 1.09 -11.30 -13.39
N ASP A 245 1.60 -11.14 -12.17
CA ASP A 245 2.79 -10.32 -11.93
C ASP A 245 4.03 -10.89 -12.63
N TYR A 246 4.23 -12.22 -12.55
CA TYR A 246 5.37 -12.89 -13.16
C TYR A 246 5.32 -12.94 -14.70
N MET A 247 4.14 -12.93 -15.33
CA MET A 247 4.00 -12.85 -16.79
C MET A 247 4.46 -11.51 -17.36
N THR A 248 4.48 -10.44 -16.54
CA THR A 248 4.95 -9.11 -16.97
C THR A 248 6.46 -8.93 -16.81
N GLN A 249 7.16 -9.88 -16.18
CA GLN A 249 8.59 -9.81 -15.88
C GLN A 249 9.28 -11.15 -16.17
N PRO A 250 9.48 -11.49 -17.46
CA PRO A 250 10.06 -12.78 -17.87
C PRO A 250 11.47 -13.01 -17.27
N ASP A 251 12.23 -11.95 -17.05
CA ASP A 251 13.56 -12.02 -16.44
C ASP A 251 13.51 -12.45 -14.97
N ALA A 252 12.52 -12.00 -14.21
CA ALA A 252 12.33 -12.41 -12.82
C ALA A 252 11.99 -13.90 -12.71
N LEU A 253 11.24 -14.42 -13.68
CA LEU A 253 10.90 -15.84 -13.77
C LEU A 253 12.14 -16.69 -14.10
N LEU A 254 13.00 -16.23 -15.00
CA LEU A 254 14.26 -16.90 -15.34
C LEU A 254 15.23 -16.92 -14.15
N VAL A 255 15.32 -15.83 -13.38
CA VAL A 255 16.12 -15.77 -12.16
C VAL A 255 15.57 -16.74 -11.11
N ALA A 256 14.26 -16.74 -10.87
CA ALA A 256 13.63 -17.67 -9.93
C ALA A 256 13.85 -19.14 -10.32
N LEU A 257 13.72 -19.46 -11.61
CA LEU A 257 13.99 -20.79 -12.15
C LEU A 257 15.48 -21.16 -12.01
N GLY A 258 16.39 -20.24 -12.30
CA GLY A 258 17.83 -20.44 -12.14
C GLY A 258 18.23 -20.71 -10.68
N VAL A 259 17.66 -19.96 -9.73
CA VAL A 259 17.85 -20.19 -8.30
C VAL A 259 17.30 -21.56 -7.89
N PHE A 260 16.11 -21.93 -8.35
CA PHE A 260 15.50 -23.23 -8.05
C PHE A 260 16.36 -24.40 -8.56
N ILE A 261 16.85 -24.31 -9.80
CA ILE A 261 17.74 -25.33 -10.40
C ILE A 261 19.04 -25.42 -9.60
N LEU A 262 19.68 -24.29 -9.29
CA LEU A 262 20.92 -24.24 -8.52
C LEU A 262 20.75 -24.88 -7.13
N CYS A 263 19.68 -24.54 -6.40
CA CYS A 263 19.38 -25.12 -5.10
C CYS A 263 19.16 -26.64 -5.19
N THR A 264 18.48 -27.12 -6.24
CA THR A 264 18.23 -28.55 -6.46
C THR A 264 19.53 -29.31 -6.73
N VAL A 265 20.41 -28.77 -7.57
CA VAL A 265 21.72 -29.37 -7.89
C VAL A 265 22.63 -29.39 -6.65
N LEU A 266 22.70 -28.29 -5.90
CA LEU A 266 23.49 -28.22 -4.66
C LEU A 266 22.95 -29.19 -3.60
N GLY A 267 21.63 -29.31 -3.47
CA GLY A 267 21.00 -30.27 -2.55
C GLY A 267 21.35 -31.73 -2.91
N ALA A 268 21.26 -32.08 -4.19
CA ALA A 268 21.63 -33.41 -4.68
C ALA A 268 23.13 -33.71 -4.45
N GLY A 269 24.01 -32.73 -4.69
CA GLY A 269 25.45 -32.87 -4.44
C GLY A 269 25.79 -33.11 -2.98
N HIS A 270 25.17 -32.36 -2.05
CA HIS A 270 25.35 -32.57 -0.62
C HIS A 270 24.87 -33.96 -0.16
N ALA A 271 23.73 -34.42 -0.67
CA ALA A 271 23.20 -35.75 -0.36
C ALA A 271 24.13 -36.86 -0.86
N ALA A 272 24.64 -36.75 -2.09
CA ALA A 272 25.60 -37.70 -2.66
C ALA A 272 26.92 -37.74 -1.88
N HIS A 273 27.46 -36.58 -1.52
CA HIS A 273 28.69 -36.50 -0.72
C HIS A 273 28.51 -37.10 0.68
N ALA A 274 27.38 -36.83 1.34
CA ALA A 274 27.06 -37.40 2.64
C ALA A 274 26.97 -38.94 2.60
N GLU A 275 26.37 -39.50 1.55
CA GLU A 275 26.28 -40.95 1.38
C GLU A 275 27.64 -41.58 1.07
N MET A 276 28.47 -40.95 0.24
CA MET A 276 29.85 -41.39 0.00
C MET A 276 30.66 -41.45 1.30
N LEU A 277 30.54 -40.44 2.17
CA LEU A 277 31.21 -40.44 3.48
C LEU A 277 30.72 -41.57 4.40
N ARG A 278 29.43 -41.89 4.38
CA ARG A 278 28.87 -43.02 5.14
C ARG A 278 29.42 -44.36 4.63
N ILE A 279 29.55 -44.54 3.32
CA ILE A 279 30.14 -45.75 2.71
C ILE A 279 31.59 -45.91 3.17
N ARG A 280 32.42 -44.87 3.03
CA ARG A 280 33.84 -44.92 3.48
C ARG A 280 34.00 -45.22 4.97
N ARG A 281 33.12 -44.68 5.83
CA ARG A 281 33.14 -45.00 7.26
C ARG A 281 32.83 -46.46 7.54
N ARG A 282 31.87 -47.06 6.81
CA ARG A 282 31.53 -48.49 6.93
C ARG A 282 32.68 -49.39 6.47
N GLU A 283 33.36 -49.03 5.39
CA GLU A 283 34.53 -49.77 4.90
C GLU A 283 35.68 -49.75 5.91
N ARG A 284 36.02 -48.57 6.44
CA ARG A 284 37.06 -48.44 7.48
C ARG A 284 36.75 -49.24 8.75
N ALA A 285 35.47 -49.26 9.16
CA ALA A 285 35.04 -50.05 10.31
C ALA A 285 35.24 -51.55 10.05
N ARG A 286 34.88 -52.05 8.86
CA ARG A 286 35.10 -53.46 8.47
C ARG A 286 36.57 -53.83 8.46
N SER A 287 37.43 -52.99 7.87
CA SER A 287 38.88 -53.24 7.85
C SER A 287 39.48 -53.31 9.26
N ARG A 288 39.04 -52.45 10.20
CA ARG A 288 39.50 -52.51 11.60
C ARG A 288 39.06 -53.78 12.31
N SER A 289 37.83 -54.24 12.09
CA SER A 289 37.34 -55.48 12.68
C SER A 289 38.07 -56.72 12.16
N GLN A 290 38.52 -56.72 10.90
CA GLN A 290 39.32 -57.83 10.35
C GLN A 290 40.72 -57.89 10.96
N VAL A 291 41.36 -56.74 11.21
CA VAL A 291 42.71 -56.69 11.81
C VAL A 291 42.71 -57.13 13.28
N GLN A 292 41.62 -56.92 14.03
CA GLN A 292 41.52 -57.36 15.42
C GLN A 292 41.19 -58.85 15.59
N ALA A 293 40.75 -59.51 14.51
CA ALA A 293 40.30 -60.90 14.54
C ALA A 293 41.34 -61.92 14.02
N GLY A 294 42.48 -61.45 13.50
CA GLY A 294 43.60 -62.27 13.06
C GLY A 294 44.82 -62.05 13.93
#